data_AF-A0A3A4UJT9-F1
#
_entry.id   AF-A0A3A4UJT9-F1
#
_cell.length_a   1.000
_cell.length_b   1.000
_cell.length_c   1.000
_cell.angle_alpha   90.00
_cell.angle_beta   90.00
_cell.angle_gamma   90.00
#
_symmetry.space_group_name_H-M   'P 1'
#
loop_
_entity.id
_entity.type
_entity.pdbx_description
1 polymer ?
#
loop_
_entity_poly.entity_id
_entity_poly.type
_entity_poly.pdbx_seq_one_letter_code
_entity_poly.pdbx_strand_id
1 'polypeptide(L)' 'WECADIKMPCSGTHVRNTQEIGTITLKRKNIGKGKERIEILLV' A
#
# COMPACT_ATOMS: atom_id res chain seq x y z
N TRP A 1 -3.34 -1.37 -13.71
CA TRP A 1 -4.33 -1.41 -12.61
C TRP A 1 -4.57 0.01 -12.10
N GLU A 2 -5.76 0.29 -11.58
CA GLU A 2 -6.16 1.61 -11.08
C GLU A 2 -6.87 1.47 -9.73
N CYS A 3 -6.56 2.36 -8.79
CA CYS A 3 -7.21 2.46 -7.49
C CYS A 3 -7.68 3.89 -7.29
N ALA A 4 -9.00 4.11 -7.18
CA ALA A 4 -9.59 5.45 -7.24
C ALA A 4 -9.07 6.20 -8.49
N ASP A 5 -8.35 7.31 -8.31
CA ASP A 5 -7.77 8.15 -9.35
C ASP A 5 -6.30 7.81 -9.69
N ILE A 6 -5.73 6.77 -9.06
CA ILE A 6 -4.32 6.41 -9.20
C ILE A 6 -4.15 5.24 -10.17
N LYS A 7 -3.55 5.51 -11.34
CA LYS A 7 -3.19 4.50 -12.35
C LYS A 7 -1.76 4.02 -12.18
N MET A 8 -1.53 2.72 -12.26
CA MET A 8 -0.20 2.11 -12.20
C MET A 8 -0.05 0.88 -13.11
N PRO A 9 1.12 0.67 -13.73
CA PRO A 9 1.40 -0.54 -14.49
C PRO A 9 1.60 -1.71 -13.53
N CYS A 10 0.55 -2.51 -13.33
CA CYS A 10 0.58 -3.71 -12.50
C CYS A 10 -0.13 -4.86 -13.21
N SER A 11 0.47 -6.05 -13.14
CA SER A 11 -0.02 -7.31 -13.73
C SER A 11 -0.45 -8.34 -12.67
N GLY A 12 -0.56 -7.94 -11.40
CA GLY A 12 -0.97 -8.81 -10.30
C GLY A 12 -2.48 -8.98 -10.17
N THR A 13 -2.90 -9.88 -9.28
CA THR A 13 -4.31 -10.04 -8.88
C THR A 13 -4.65 -9.07 -7.75
N HIS A 14 -5.79 -8.40 -7.88
CA HIS A 14 -6.26 -7.40 -6.94
C HIS A 14 -7.69 -7.71 -6.48
N VAL A 15 -8.02 -7.26 -5.28
CA VAL A 15 -9.42 -7.22 -4.80
C VAL A 15 -10.26 -6.24 -5.63
N ARG A 16 -11.58 -6.35 -5.56
CA ARG A 16 -12.49 -5.56 -6.42
C ARG A 16 -12.61 -4.12 -5.94
N ASN A 17 -12.53 -3.90 -4.62
CA ASN A 17 -12.55 -2.56 -4.04
C ASN A 17 -11.72 -2.48 -2.75
N THR A 18 -11.43 -1.26 -2.30
CA THR A 18 -10.55 -1.00 -1.13
C THR A 18 -11.12 -1.46 0.20
N GLN A 19 -12.44 -1.66 0.33
CA GLN A 19 -13.04 -2.13 1.58
C GLN A 19 -12.68 -3.59 1.87
N GLU A 20 -12.41 -4.40 0.84
CA GLU A 20 -11.96 -5.78 0.99
C GLU A 20 -10.57 -5.90 1.63
N ILE A 21 -9.78 -4.82 1.67
CA ILE A 21 -8.48 -4.78 2.35
C ILE A 21 -8.67 -4.74 3.88
N GLY A 22 -9.75 -4.12 4.37
CA GLY A 22 -10.00 -3.96 5.80
C GLY A 22 -9.10 -2.91 6.47
N THR A 23 -8.87 -3.11 7.77
CA THR A 23 -8.06 -2.18 8.58
C THR A 23 -6.57 -2.47 8.41
N ILE A 24 -5.77 -1.40 8.33
CA ILE A 24 -4.32 -1.50 8.22
C ILE A 24 -3.63 -0.82 9.41
N THR A 25 -2.49 -1.37 9.82
CA THR A 25 -1.57 -0.72 10.76
C THR A 25 -0.35 -0.22 10.01
N LEU A 26 0.10 1.01 10.33
CA LEU A 26 1.23 1.67 9.69
C LEU A 26 2.39 1.85 10.67
N LYS A 27 3.59 1.53 10.22
CA LYS A 27 4.84 1.82 10.94
C LYS A 27 5.83 2.54 10.03
N ARG A 28 6.37 3.66 10.50
CA ARG A 28 7.43 4.40 9.80
C ARG A 28 8.79 4.04 10.38
N LYS A 29 9.77 3.83 9.51
CA LYS A 29 11.15 3.53 9.88
C LYS A 29 12.12 4.33 9.02
N ASN A 30 12.93 5.17 9.65
CA ASN A 30 14.05 5.81 8.98
C ASN A 30 15.13 4.77 8.68
N ILE A 31 15.51 4.63 7.42
CA ILE A 31 16.55 3.69 6.97
C ILE A 31 17.85 4.39 6.56
N GLY A 32 17.97 5.69 6.88
CA GLY A 32 19.06 6.56 6.48
C GLY A 32 19.01 6.97 5.01
N LYS A 33 20.05 7.66 4.54
CA LYS A 33 20.24 8.09 3.14
C LYS A 33 19.10 8.95 2.57
N GLY A 34 18.43 9.73 3.43
CA GLY A 34 17.26 10.53 3.04
C GLY A 34 16.04 9.70 2.65
N LYS A 35 15.98 8.42 3.07
CA LYS A 35 14.88 7.50 2.75
C LYS A 35 14.10 7.13 4.00
N GLU A 36 12.79 7.11 3.84
CA GLU A 36 11.83 6.58 4.80
C GLU A 36 11.27 5.26 4.29
N ARG A 37 11.06 4.30 5.19
CA ARG A 37 10.33 3.08 4.91
C ARG A 37 8.99 3.12 5.63
N ILE A 38 7.94 2.82 4.88
CA ILE A 38 6.59 2.63 5.42
C ILE A 38 6.31 1.12 5.38
N GLU A 39 6.14 0.52 6.55
CA GLU A 39 5.69 -0.86 6.71
C GLU A 39 4.17 -0.83 6.94
N ILE A 40 3.44 -1.69 6.23
CA ILE A 40 1.98 -1.79 6.25
C ILE A 40 1.60 -3.23 6.58
N LEU A 41 0.74 -3.43 7.57
CA LEU A 41 0.21 -4.75 7.93
C LEU A 41 -1.33 -4.72 7.89
N LEU A 42 -1.93 -5.84 7.48
CA LEU A 42 -3.35 -6.11 7.68
C LEU A 42 -3.59 -6.50 9.14
N VAL A 43 -4.74 -6.11 9.70
CA VAL A 43 -5.17 -6.47 11.06
C VAL A 43 -5.95 -7.77 11.05
#